data_AF-A0AAJ0CEV9-F1
#
_entry.id   AF-A0AAJ0CEV9-F1
#
_cell.length_a   1.000
_cell.length_b   1.000
_cell.length_c   1.000
_cell.angle_alpha   90.00
_cell.angle_beta   90.00
_cell.angle_gamma   90.00
#
_symmetry.space_group_name_H-M   'P 1'
#
loop_
_entity.id
_entity.type
_entity.pdbx_description
1 polymer ?
#
loop_
_entity_poly.entity_id
_entity_poly.type
_entity_poly.pdbx_seq_one_letter_code
_entity_poly.pdbx_strand_id
1 'polypeptide(L)'
;MRTLKDSSSSSQKASPKSSNEGETGGDNDEETKPLETIVDEDQSGELPCGGGSDSQASGTKTAGSFNRNFPRRESADSVSQDGHRQSSPSTSTGGSTTAAPSLDLNIPTDGRADWSHLPSDYQHYLNYFVENITHFHYSIAHDKDDFFNTILPSLAVQHEPLLNAVVGFSTYHATLENPDGQLQEFLKYYNKSVTSLLESINRKEMNNVLTLITILQLLTIEEHFGDWINLMGHQKAAFQVIRKIFTPETVMLTPVGRACLDWYSRYDCFVAIMGGFPTDLPKGWFNLMNDYNQAQMVADPNELCWKINLRTTQLRSISYDMSMLYARGSRGQIDSEDFAHEHTRITNKLLEWKSTWDIILSNPDYLVTDFSYQKEKDPNDIVNPYMPGLLYKPPLFTNTLINTEWSSIMIMHLSQSSETPDKTVFIDIAKHAYLICQYFETVEFWPLKPKGALMPLQCCVSIASLFLPRDSRHQMWLRRKFALLDTIGFILPTTRRMQMAQLFRDPSCAHWWLPNNEGLTPILQAIRMFADERNTAAVNAQHENIREVRHLFAKMEAAEQALMQAQTQDGNIVTMN
;
A
#
# COMPACT_ATOMS: atom_id res chain seq x y z
N MET A 1 13.99 49.09 -49.97
CA MET A 1 15.19 48.79 -50.80
C MET A 1 16.18 48.06 -49.90
N ARG A 2 16.59 46.83 -50.27
CA ARG A 2 17.77 46.06 -49.80
C ARG A 2 18.16 46.08 -48.29
N THR A 3 17.90 44.98 -47.54
CA THR A 3 18.90 43.93 -47.11
C THR A 3 19.88 44.35 -46.01
N LEU A 4 20.35 43.54 -45.05
CA LEU A 4 20.17 42.12 -44.64
C LEU A 4 20.83 41.91 -43.23
N LYS A 5 20.45 40.84 -42.50
CA LYS A 5 21.24 39.88 -41.66
C LYS A 5 22.57 40.30 -40.95
N ASP A 6 23.02 39.70 -39.83
CA ASP A 6 22.64 38.49 -39.06
C ASP A 6 23.34 38.53 -37.66
N SER A 7 22.86 37.71 -36.69
CA SER A 7 23.55 36.91 -35.63
C SER A 7 24.85 37.43 -34.90
N SER A 8 25.25 36.99 -33.68
CA SER A 8 24.86 35.90 -32.77
C SER A 8 25.25 36.15 -31.28
N SER A 9 24.66 35.34 -30.38
CA SER A 9 24.94 35.04 -28.96
C SER A 9 26.32 35.34 -28.30
N SER A 10 26.31 35.73 -27.00
CA SER A 10 27.02 35.00 -25.91
C SER A 10 26.77 35.53 -24.46
N SER A 11 26.39 34.62 -23.56
CA SER A 11 26.78 34.45 -22.14
C SER A 11 26.66 35.55 -21.04
N GLN A 12 25.88 35.19 -20.02
CA GLN A 12 26.10 35.32 -18.56
C GLN A 12 26.98 36.44 -17.97
N LYS A 13 26.40 37.23 -17.05
CA LYS A 13 27.06 37.73 -15.82
C LYS A 13 26.10 37.67 -14.63
N ALA A 14 26.61 37.25 -13.48
CA ALA A 14 25.90 37.19 -12.20
C ALA A 14 26.32 38.34 -11.27
N SER A 15 25.44 38.75 -10.33
CA SER A 15 25.72 39.42 -9.03
C SER A 15 24.42 40.02 -8.44
N PRO A 16 24.34 40.33 -7.13
CA PRO A 16 25.09 39.79 -5.99
C PRO A 16 24.18 39.40 -4.78
N LYS A 17 24.78 38.86 -3.72
CA LYS A 17 24.16 38.72 -2.39
C LYS A 17 24.00 40.09 -1.70
N SER A 18 23.00 40.24 -0.84
CA SER A 18 22.91 41.32 0.16
C SER A 18 22.52 40.74 1.52
N SER A 19 22.95 41.41 2.60
CA SER A 19 22.86 40.97 4.00
C SER A 19 21.69 41.63 4.75
N ASN A 20 21.28 41.04 5.88
CA ASN A 20 20.30 41.58 6.84
C ASN A 20 20.70 42.95 7.43
N GLU A 21 19.71 43.77 7.80
CA GLU A 21 19.24 43.98 9.19
C GLU A 21 18.10 45.02 9.27
N GLY A 22 17.14 44.85 10.19
CA GLY A 22 16.10 45.84 10.51
C GLY A 22 14.73 45.26 10.89
N GLU A 23 14.40 45.25 12.19
CA GLU A 23 13.13 44.76 12.74
C GLU A 23 11.98 45.79 12.63
N THR A 24 10.73 45.33 12.49
CA THR A 24 9.57 45.55 13.42
C THR A 24 8.20 45.37 12.74
N GLY A 25 7.22 44.87 13.52
CA GLY A 25 5.80 44.83 13.14
C GLY A 25 5.34 43.43 12.71
N GLY A 26 4.56 42.78 13.55
CA GLY A 26 4.04 41.43 13.27
C GLY A 26 2.62 41.46 12.71
N ASP A 27 2.30 40.41 11.96
CA ASP A 27 0.96 39.82 11.87
C ASP A 27 1.13 38.29 11.69
N ASN A 28 0.09 37.52 11.98
CA ASN A 28 0.13 36.06 11.99
C ASN A 28 0.13 35.48 10.57
N ASP A 29 1.32 35.19 10.03
CA ASP A 29 1.51 34.15 9.04
C ASP A 29 2.15 32.93 9.73
N GLU A 30 1.36 31.87 9.96
CA GLU A 30 1.93 30.55 10.22
C GLU A 30 2.59 30.07 8.91
N GLU A 31 3.88 30.38 8.76
CA GLU A 31 4.71 29.74 7.73
C GLU A 31 4.53 28.22 7.83
N THR A 32 3.95 27.63 6.79
CA THR A 32 3.74 26.18 6.67
C THR A 32 5.09 25.48 6.55
N LYS A 33 5.74 25.26 7.69
CA LYS A 33 6.94 24.45 7.80
C LYS A 33 6.62 23.02 7.33
N PRO A 34 7.50 22.40 6.52
CA PRO A 34 7.38 20.98 6.21
C PRO A 34 7.32 20.18 7.52
N LEU A 35 6.21 19.46 7.74
CA LEU A 35 6.06 18.63 8.93
C LEU A 35 7.03 17.45 8.84
N GLU A 36 7.79 17.24 9.92
CA GLU A 36 8.79 16.18 10.00
C GLU A 36 8.11 14.81 10.14
N THR A 37 8.58 13.84 9.35
CA THR A 37 8.18 12.44 9.47
C THR A 37 8.53 11.90 10.86
N ILE A 38 7.71 10.99 11.38
CA ILE A 38 8.00 10.24 12.61
C ILE A 38 9.39 9.57 12.49
N VAL A 39 10.32 9.97 13.37
CA VAL A 39 11.67 9.39 13.47
C VAL A 39 11.64 8.21 14.45
N ASP A 40 12.41 7.17 14.14
CA ASP A 40 12.54 5.97 14.98
C ASP A 40 13.35 6.28 16.26
N GLU A 41 12.78 6.04 17.45
CA GLU A 41 13.49 6.24 18.73
C GLU A 41 14.33 5.00 19.11
N ASP A 42 15.64 5.19 19.11
CA ASP A 42 16.69 4.39 19.79
C ASP A 42 16.92 2.92 19.39
N GLN A 43 17.83 2.72 18.42
CA GLN A 43 18.70 1.53 18.39
C GLN A 43 19.69 1.54 19.58
N SER A 44 19.23 1.08 20.75
CA SER A 44 20.11 0.77 21.88
C SER A 44 20.91 -0.50 21.58
N GLY A 45 22.18 -0.32 21.18
CA GLY A 45 22.99 -1.31 20.47
C GLY A 45 23.03 -2.75 21.01
N GLU A 46 22.72 -3.70 20.12
CA GLU A 46 23.02 -5.12 20.31
C GLU A 46 24.44 -5.44 19.80
N LEU A 47 25.25 -6.05 20.66
CA LEU A 47 26.56 -6.58 20.30
C LEU A 47 26.42 -7.86 19.45
N PRO A 48 27.25 -8.08 18.43
CA PRO A 48 27.07 -9.19 17.50
C PRO A 48 27.38 -10.56 18.12
N CYS A 49 26.36 -11.42 18.24
CA CYS A 49 26.53 -12.81 18.60
C CYS A 49 27.18 -13.61 17.45
N GLY A 50 28.50 -13.78 17.50
CA GLY A 50 29.23 -14.71 16.64
C GLY A 50 29.00 -16.17 17.05
N GLY A 51 28.68 -17.04 16.09
CA GLY A 51 28.54 -18.48 16.32
C GLY A 51 29.88 -19.22 16.42
N GLY A 52 29.91 -20.30 17.19
CA GLY A 52 31.05 -21.20 17.32
C GLY A 52 30.63 -22.53 17.96
N SER A 53 31.08 -23.65 17.39
CA SER A 53 30.60 -24.99 17.74
C SER A 53 31.35 -25.62 18.93
N ASP A 54 30.63 -26.54 19.59
CA ASP A 54 31.12 -27.76 20.27
C ASP A 54 32.07 -27.74 21.49
N SER A 55 31.59 -28.47 22.52
CA SER A 55 32.34 -29.42 23.35
C SER A 55 33.49 -28.94 24.27
N GLN A 56 33.22 -28.85 25.58
CA GLN A 56 33.64 -29.89 26.55
C GLN A 56 33.19 -29.59 28.00
N ALA A 57 33.22 -30.61 28.86
CA ALA A 57 32.68 -30.58 30.23
C ALA A 57 33.75 -30.37 31.31
N SER A 58 33.38 -29.70 32.41
CA SER A 58 33.73 -30.10 33.80
C SER A 58 33.23 -29.12 34.88
N GLY A 59 32.89 -29.66 36.07
CA GLY A 59 33.52 -29.12 37.28
C GLY A 59 32.72 -28.32 38.32
N THR A 60 31.74 -28.94 38.97
CA THR A 60 31.52 -28.94 40.46
C THR A 60 31.62 -27.67 41.36
N LYS A 61 30.66 -27.60 42.30
CA LYS A 61 30.75 -27.07 43.72
C LYS A 61 30.76 -25.53 43.90
N THR A 62 30.21 -24.90 44.96
CA THR A 62 29.35 -25.34 46.11
C THR A 62 28.73 -24.14 46.86
N ALA A 63 27.62 -24.40 47.56
CA ALA A 63 27.20 -23.83 48.86
C ALA A 63 26.79 -22.34 49.00
N GLY A 64 25.71 -22.12 49.79
CA GLY A 64 25.19 -20.79 50.15
C GLY A 64 23.85 -20.82 50.92
N SER A 65 23.73 -21.66 51.94
CA SER A 65 22.50 -21.80 52.78
C SER A 65 22.29 -20.61 53.72
N PHE A 66 21.03 -20.14 53.91
CA PHE A 66 20.38 -19.80 55.19
C PHE A 66 18.83 -19.74 54.98
N ASN A 67 17.99 -20.52 55.68
CA ASN A 67 17.37 -20.29 57.01
C ASN A 67 16.57 -18.97 57.13
N ARG A 68 15.35 -18.88 57.72
CA ARG A 68 14.45 -19.88 58.36
C ARG A 68 13.08 -19.21 58.70
N ASN A 69 12.13 -20.02 59.20
CA ASN A 69 10.95 -19.68 60.04
C ASN A 69 9.59 -19.30 59.40
N PHE A 70 8.66 -20.27 59.45
CA PHE A 70 7.23 -20.06 59.68
C PHE A 70 6.95 -19.58 61.12
N PRO A 71 5.72 -19.11 61.41
CA PRO A 71 4.91 -19.86 62.39
C PRO A 71 3.49 -20.22 61.91
N ARG A 72 2.87 -21.18 62.62
CA ARG A 72 1.60 -21.87 62.33
C ARG A 72 0.55 -21.60 63.41
N ARG A 73 -0.73 -21.48 63.02
CA ARG A 73 -1.96 -21.74 63.83
C ARG A 73 -3.11 -21.94 62.82
N GLU A 74 -3.90 -23.02 62.74
CA GLU A 74 -4.66 -23.82 63.72
C GLU A 74 -5.80 -23.04 64.40
N SER A 75 -7.09 -23.43 64.38
CA SER A 75 -7.74 -24.73 63.99
C SER A 75 -9.25 -24.61 63.64
N ALA A 76 -9.84 -25.70 63.12
CA ALA A 76 -11.23 -26.20 63.32
C ALA A 76 -12.44 -25.39 62.78
N ASP A 77 -13.60 -25.95 62.39
CA ASP A 77 -14.10 -27.31 62.05
C ASP A 77 -15.36 -27.09 61.15
N SER A 78 -15.79 -27.92 60.17
CA SER A 78 -16.52 -29.19 60.35
C SER A 78 -17.13 -29.66 58.98
N VAL A 79 -17.05 -30.97 58.63
CA VAL A 79 -18.18 -31.94 58.43
C VAL A 79 -19.10 -31.69 57.19
N SER A 80 -19.38 -32.62 56.24
CA SER A 80 -19.06 -34.07 56.07
C SER A 80 -19.49 -34.67 54.69
N GLN A 81 -18.80 -35.74 54.25
CA GLN A 81 -19.24 -36.91 53.42
C GLN A 81 -19.84 -36.69 52.00
N ASP A 82 -19.65 -37.54 50.96
CA ASP A 82 -18.78 -38.71 50.69
C ASP A 82 -18.76 -39.01 49.15
N GLY A 83 -17.86 -39.81 48.54
CA GLY A 83 -16.67 -40.48 49.10
C GLY A 83 -15.99 -41.64 48.31
N HIS A 84 -15.99 -41.71 46.95
CA HIS A 84 -15.39 -42.86 46.21
C HIS A 84 -14.27 -42.54 45.17
N ARG A 85 -13.06 -43.03 45.50
CA ARG A 85 -11.90 -43.55 44.69
C ARG A 85 -11.97 -43.37 43.13
N GLN A 86 -10.91 -42.99 42.40
CA GLN A 86 -9.49 -43.42 42.46
C GLN A 86 -8.45 -42.40 41.92
N SER A 87 -7.23 -42.50 42.47
CA SER A 87 -5.86 -42.08 42.09
C SER A 87 -5.52 -41.32 40.78
N SER A 88 -4.96 -40.09 40.93
CA SER A 88 -3.63 -39.55 40.51
C SER A 88 -2.90 -40.04 39.23
N PRO A 89 -2.06 -39.19 38.55
CA PRO A 89 -1.31 -38.04 39.13
C PRO A 89 -1.33 -36.71 38.35
N SER A 90 -0.85 -35.66 39.04
CA SER A 90 -0.70 -34.29 38.55
C SER A 90 0.63 -34.04 37.83
N THR A 91 0.63 -33.19 36.81
CA THR A 91 1.74 -32.29 36.49
C THR A 91 1.22 -30.93 36.07
N SER A 92 1.52 -29.91 36.87
CA SER A 92 1.28 -28.50 36.56
C SER A 92 2.47 -27.93 35.80
N THR A 93 2.23 -27.33 34.63
CA THR A 93 3.15 -26.37 34.02
C THR A 93 2.35 -25.11 33.70
N GLY A 94 2.80 -23.97 34.21
CA GLY A 94 2.08 -22.71 34.08
C GLY A 94 2.03 -22.23 32.63
N GLY A 95 0.87 -22.35 31.99
CA GLY A 95 0.56 -21.54 30.82
C GLY A 95 0.32 -20.11 31.26
N SER A 96 1.29 -19.22 31.01
CA SER A 96 1.03 -17.78 31.04
C SER A 96 0.02 -17.47 29.95
N THR A 97 -1.25 -17.40 30.32
CA THR A 97 -2.31 -17.00 29.41
C THR A 97 -2.12 -15.51 29.13
N THR A 98 -1.53 -15.21 27.98
CA THR A 98 -1.60 -13.88 27.39
C THR A 98 -3.07 -13.61 27.09
N ALA A 99 -3.77 -13.02 28.06
CA ALA A 99 -5.09 -12.48 27.85
C ALA A 99 -5.01 -11.53 26.65
N ALA A 100 -5.80 -11.82 25.61
CA ALA A 100 -5.94 -10.90 24.50
C ALA A 100 -6.38 -9.54 25.06
N PRO A 101 -5.87 -8.40 24.54
CA PRO A 101 -6.39 -7.11 24.93
C PRO A 101 -7.90 -7.11 24.63
N SER A 102 -8.71 -6.98 25.68
CA SER A 102 -10.15 -6.79 25.55
C SER A 102 -10.37 -5.42 24.92
N LEU A 103 -10.51 -5.42 23.59
CA LEU A 103 -10.85 -4.25 22.80
C LEU A 103 -12.32 -3.92 23.05
N ASP A 104 -12.61 -3.33 24.23
CA ASP A 104 -13.84 -2.59 24.53
C ASP A 104 -13.86 -1.28 23.71
N LEU A 105 -13.77 -1.43 22.40
CA LEU A 105 -14.12 -0.39 21.44
C LEU A 105 -15.64 -0.38 21.38
N ASN A 106 -16.27 0.73 21.75
CA ASN A 106 -17.72 0.90 21.67
C ASN A 106 -18.14 1.05 20.20
N ILE A 107 -18.09 -0.05 19.45
CA ILE A 107 -18.62 -0.15 18.09
C ILE A 107 -20.13 -0.38 18.23
N PRO A 108 -21.00 0.48 17.69
CA PRO A 108 -22.44 0.30 17.83
C PRO A 108 -22.89 -1.01 17.19
N THR A 109 -23.65 -1.82 17.94
CA THR A 109 -24.15 -3.13 17.46
C THR A 109 -25.27 -3.02 16.42
N ASP A 110 -25.95 -1.88 16.33
CA ASP A 110 -27.19 -1.70 15.56
C ASP A 110 -27.13 -0.62 14.45
N GLY A 111 -25.98 0.03 14.17
CA GLY A 111 -25.86 0.91 13.00
C GLY A 111 -24.79 2.01 13.02
N ARG A 112 -24.89 2.90 12.01
CA ARG A 112 -24.01 4.04 11.73
C ARG A 112 -23.79 4.92 12.99
N ALA A 113 -22.54 5.29 13.25
CA ALA A 113 -22.18 6.13 14.40
C ALA A 113 -22.90 7.49 14.40
N ASP A 114 -23.25 7.98 15.60
CA ASP A 114 -23.79 9.31 15.79
C ASP A 114 -22.68 10.36 15.93
N TRP A 115 -22.53 11.20 14.90
CA TRP A 115 -21.65 12.37 14.90
C TRP A 115 -22.41 13.71 14.97
N SER A 116 -23.69 13.71 15.34
CA SER A 116 -24.50 14.95 15.46
C SER A 116 -23.96 15.96 16.47
N HIS A 117 -23.10 15.51 17.39
CA HIS A 117 -22.40 16.32 18.39
C HIS A 117 -21.12 17.00 17.87
N LEU A 118 -20.60 16.61 16.70
CA LEU A 118 -19.42 17.22 16.09
C LEU A 118 -19.76 18.57 15.41
N PRO A 119 -18.76 19.44 15.13
CA PRO A 119 -18.99 20.64 14.33
C PRO A 119 -19.51 20.34 12.92
N SER A 120 -20.24 21.28 12.32
CA SER A 120 -20.98 21.05 11.05
C SER A 120 -20.10 20.68 9.85
N ASP A 121 -18.85 21.15 9.81
CA ASP A 121 -17.88 20.79 8.77
C ASP A 121 -17.40 19.34 8.93
N TYR A 122 -17.07 18.91 10.16
CA TYR A 122 -16.80 17.49 10.45
C TYR A 122 -17.99 16.58 10.10
N GLN A 123 -19.22 16.98 10.44
CA GLN A 123 -20.43 16.23 10.05
C GLN A 123 -20.58 16.11 8.53
N HIS A 124 -20.36 17.21 7.79
CA HIS A 124 -20.45 17.23 6.34
C HIS A 124 -19.46 16.24 5.70
N TYR A 125 -18.18 16.27 6.11
CA TYR A 125 -17.16 15.40 5.54
C TYR A 125 -17.28 13.93 5.98
N LEU A 126 -17.77 13.63 7.19
CA LEU A 126 -18.11 12.24 7.58
C LEU A 126 -19.32 11.69 6.80
N ASN A 127 -20.30 12.53 6.45
CA ASN A 127 -21.37 12.13 5.54
C ASN A 127 -20.83 11.86 4.13
N TYR A 128 -20.00 12.77 3.61
CA TYR A 128 -19.31 12.58 2.32
C TYR A 128 -18.50 11.27 2.30
N PHE A 129 -17.78 10.96 3.39
CA PHE A 129 -17.00 9.73 3.53
C PHE A 129 -17.85 8.48 3.28
N VAL A 130 -18.91 8.29 4.06
CA VAL A 130 -19.81 7.11 3.97
C VAL A 130 -20.57 7.06 2.64
N GLU A 131 -20.80 8.20 1.98
CA GLU A 131 -21.52 8.25 0.71
C GLU A 131 -20.61 8.04 -0.52
N ASN A 132 -19.32 8.37 -0.43
CA ASN A 132 -18.42 8.45 -1.58
C ASN A 132 -17.18 7.56 -1.48
N ILE A 133 -16.61 7.43 -0.28
CA ILE A 133 -15.40 6.65 -0.03
C ILE A 133 -15.77 5.19 0.26
N THR A 134 -14.91 4.28 -0.18
CA THR A 134 -15.14 2.83 -0.18
C THR A 134 -13.82 2.12 0.07
N HIS A 135 -13.87 0.82 0.41
CA HIS A 135 -12.68 -0.02 0.53
C HIS A 135 -11.77 -0.02 -0.74
N PHE A 136 -12.32 0.29 -1.92
CA PHE A 136 -11.51 0.45 -3.13
C PHE A 136 -10.61 1.70 -3.11
N HIS A 137 -10.97 2.78 -2.41
CA HIS A 137 -10.09 3.95 -2.24
C HIS A 137 -8.88 3.61 -1.36
N TYR A 138 -9.08 2.77 -0.33
CA TYR A 138 -8.02 2.11 0.43
C TYR A 138 -7.32 1.00 -0.34
N SER A 139 -7.75 0.76 -1.58
CA SER A 139 -7.14 -0.17 -2.50
C SER A 139 -7.15 -1.62 -1.95
N ILE A 140 -8.17 -1.91 -1.16
CA ILE A 140 -8.54 -3.21 -0.59
C ILE A 140 -9.53 -3.89 -1.53
N ALA A 141 -9.41 -5.22 -1.68
CA ALA A 141 -10.19 -5.97 -2.66
C ALA A 141 -11.66 -6.20 -2.23
N HIS A 142 -11.89 -6.36 -0.92
CA HIS A 142 -13.18 -6.71 -0.35
C HIS A 142 -13.23 -6.35 1.14
N ASP A 143 -14.41 -5.96 1.64
CA ASP A 143 -14.62 -5.53 3.02
C ASP A 143 -15.83 -6.23 3.63
N LYS A 144 -15.64 -7.45 4.12
CA LYS A 144 -16.74 -8.32 4.56
C LYS A 144 -17.36 -7.89 5.89
N ASP A 145 -16.56 -7.28 6.76
CA ASP A 145 -16.98 -6.84 8.08
C ASP A 145 -17.49 -5.36 8.05
N ASP A 146 -17.64 -4.77 6.86
CA ASP A 146 -18.01 -3.36 6.63
C ASP A 146 -17.14 -2.37 7.42
N PHE A 147 -15.83 -2.68 7.49
CA PHE A 147 -14.87 -1.94 8.27
C PHE A 147 -14.76 -0.49 7.81
N PHE A 148 -14.61 -0.24 6.51
CA PHE A 148 -14.36 1.11 6.01
C PHE A 148 -15.61 2.00 6.08
N ASN A 149 -16.80 1.43 6.00
CA ASN A 149 -18.05 2.20 5.94
C ASN A 149 -18.72 2.38 7.31
N THR A 150 -18.66 1.37 8.18
CA THR A 150 -19.31 1.40 9.50
C THR A 150 -18.31 1.49 10.65
N ILE A 151 -17.31 0.61 10.69
CA ILE A 151 -16.41 0.50 11.86
C ILE A 151 -15.46 1.70 11.94
N LEU A 152 -14.78 2.04 10.85
CA LEU A 152 -13.78 3.11 10.79
C LEU A 152 -14.37 4.48 11.17
N PRO A 153 -15.53 4.93 10.66
CA PRO A 153 -16.18 6.15 11.16
C PRO A 153 -16.55 6.07 12.64
N SER A 154 -17.01 4.90 13.12
CA SER A 154 -17.36 4.70 14.54
C SER A 154 -16.14 4.85 15.46
N LEU A 155 -14.98 4.37 15.05
CA LEU A 155 -13.71 4.53 15.77
C LEU A 155 -13.16 5.96 15.63
N ALA A 156 -13.33 6.59 14.47
CA ALA A 156 -12.88 7.95 14.20
C ALA A 156 -13.54 8.96 15.14
N VAL A 157 -14.87 8.91 15.31
CA VAL A 157 -15.62 9.80 16.22
C VAL A 157 -15.15 9.69 17.68
N GLN A 158 -14.56 8.55 18.08
CA GLN A 158 -14.05 8.31 19.44
C GLN A 158 -12.58 8.74 19.65
N HIS A 159 -11.86 9.12 18.59
CA HIS A 159 -10.41 9.38 18.65
C HIS A 159 -10.01 10.57 17.76
N GLU A 160 -9.72 11.72 18.37
CA GLU A 160 -9.47 12.98 17.64
C GLU A 160 -8.38 12.88 16.54
N PRO A 161 -7.21 12.24 16.73
CA PRO A 161 -6.25 12.07 15.64
C PRO A 161 -6.86 11.30 14.44
N LEU A 162 -7.59 10.22 14.70
CA LEU A 162 -8.23 9.42 13.65
C LEU A 162 -9.39 10.18 12.98
N LEU A 163 -10.17 10.93 13.74
CA LEU A 163 -11.23 11.81 13.21
C LEU A 163 -10.65 12.77 12.18
N ASN A 164 -9.55 13.45 12.52
CA ASN A 164 -8.91 14.41 11.62
C ASN A 164 -8.26 13.72 10.41
N ALA A 165 -7.73 12.49 10.56
CA ALA A 165 -7.21 11.72 9.43
C ALA A 165 -8.32 11.32 8.42
N VAL A 166 -9.45 10.79 8.92
CA VAL A 166 -10.60 10.36 8.09
C VAL A 166 -11.28 11.58 7.45
N VAL A 167 -11.54 12.65 8.21
CA VAL A 167 -12.12 13.88 7.68
C VAL A 167 -11.17 14.58 6.71
N GLY A 168 -9.85 14.53 6.94
CA GLY A 168 -8.84 14.96 5.98
C GLY A 168 -8.97 14.20 4.66
N PHE A 169 -8.91 12.86 4.68
CA PHE A 169 -9.05 12.05 3.46
C PHE A 169 -10.38 12.28 2.72
N SER A 170 -11.47 12.49 3.47
CA SER A 170 -12.79 12.85 2.92
C SER A 170 -12.76 14.21 2.22
N THR A 171 -12.17 15.20 2.88
CA THR A 171 -12.04 16.57 2.36
C THR A 171 -11.14 16.58 1.13
N TYR A 172 -10.05 15.83 1.10
CA TYR A 172 -9.16 15.70 -0.06
C TYR A 172 -9.93 15.35 -1.34
N HIS A 173 -10.76 14.30 -1.30
CA HIS A 173 -11.56 13.90 -2.46
C HIS A 173 -12.67 14.91 -2.77
N ALA A 174 -13.36 15.46 -1.76
CA ALA A 174 -14.39 16.48 -1.99
C ALA A 174 -13.83 17.79 -2.60
N THR A 175 -12.62 18.20 -2.20
CA THR A 175 -11.94 19.38 -2.74
C THR A 175 -11.46 19.15 -4.17
N LEU A 176 -11.10 17.91 -4.56
CA LEU A 176 -10.78 17.56 -5.95
C LEU A 176 -12.00 17.58 -6.88
N GLU A 177 -13.18 17.21 -6.38
CA GLU A 177 -14.44 17.31 -7.15
C GLU A 177 -14.92 18.76 -7.32
N ASN A 178 -14.42 19.69 -6.50
CA ASN A 178 -14.78 21.12 -6.54
C ASN A 178 -13.80 21.94 -7.41
N PRO A 179 -14.25 22.56 -8.53
CA PRO A 179 -13.41 23.43 -9.36
C PRO A 179 -12.80 24.63 -8.61
N ASP A 180 -13.49 25.12 -7.57
CA ASP A 180 -13.08 26.24 -6.72
C ASP A 180 -12.43 25.79 -5.39
N GLY A 181 -12.18 24.48 -5.24
CA GLY A 181 -11.64 23.89 -4.01
C GLY A 181 -10.26 24.41 -3.66
N GLN A 182 -9.97 24.55 -2.36
CA GLN A 182 -8.68 25.05 -1.89
C GLN A 182 -7.92 24.04 -1.03
N LEU A 183 -6.61 23.91 -1.30
CA LEU A 183 -5.73 22.97 -0.60
C LEU A 183 -5.79 23.11 0.93
N GLN A 184 -6.02 24.32 1.45
CA GLN A 184 -6.12 24.60 2.89
C GLN A 184 -7.34 23.95 3.56
N GLU A 185 -8.43 23.69 2.81
CA GLU A 185 -9.63 23.01 3.33
C GLU A 185 -9.30 21.59 3.78
N PHE A 186 -8.43 20.91 3.03
CA PHE A 186 -7.84 19.62 3.37
C PHE A 186 -6.75 19.73 4.45
N LEU A 187 -5.77 20.63 4.25
CA LEU A 187 -4.56 20.68 5.08
C LEU A 187 -4.87 20.94 6.56
N LYS A 188 -5.91 21.72 6.88
CA LYS A 188 -6.30 22.00 8.28
C LYS A 188 -6.55 20.71 9.08
N TYR A 189 -7.15 19.68 8.46
CA TYR A 189 -7.45 18.41 9.13
C TYR A 189 -6.23 17.48 9.10
N TYR A 190 -5.57 17.37 7.95
CA TYR A 190 -4.38 16.53 7.80
C TYR A 190 -3.25 16.95 8.76
N ASN A 191 -2.90 18.24 8.79
CA ASN A 191 -1.87 18.76 9.68
C ASN A 191 -2.25 18.51 11.15
N LYS A 192 -3.51 18.77 11.53
CA LYS A 192 -4.00 18.51 12.88
C LYS A 192 -3.87 17.03 13.27
N SER A 193 -4.20 16.11 12.36
CA SER A 193 -3.99 14.67 12.58
C SER A 193 -2.53 14.31 12.81
N VAL A 194 -1.62 14.85 11.99
CA VAL A 194 -0.17 14.58 12.10
C VAL A 194 0.39 15.14 13.41
N THR A 195 0.06 16.39 13.76
CA THR A 195 0.49 17.02 15.02
C THR A 195 -0.01 16.25 16.24
N SER A 196 -1.31 15.90 16.31
CA SER A 196 -1.85 15.13 17.44
C SER A 196 -1.28 13.71 17.53
N LEU A 197 -0.93 13.09 16.39
CA LEU A 197 -0.22 11.81 16.38
C LEU A 197 1.21 11.96 16.94
N LEU A 198 1.97 12.97 16.50
CA LEU A 198 3.31 13.27 17.03
C LEU A 198 3.28 13.57 18.54
N GLU A 199 2.28 14.30 19.03
CA GLU A 199 2.08 14.47 20.47
C GLU A 199 1.82 13.15 21.21
N SER A 200 1.01 12.26 20.64
CA SER A 200 0.71 10.94 21.20
C SER A 200 1.97 10.05 21.25
N ILE A 201 2.85 10.19 20.25
CA ILE A 201 4.16 9.52 20.16
C ILE A 201 5.08 10.03 21.29
N ASN A 202 5.22 11.36 21.42
CA ASN A 202 6.02 11.99 22.47
C ASN A 202 5.54 11.64 23.89
N ARG A 203 4.24 11.36 24.07
CA ARG A 203 3.63 10.88 25.32
C ARG A 203 3.77 9.36 25.54
N LYS A 204 4.32 8.63 24.57
CA LYS A 204 4.48 7.16 24.53
C LYS A 204 3.17 6.36 24.51
N GLU A 205 2.10 7.00 24.04
CA GLU A 205 0.73 6.47 23.95
C GLU A 205 0.47 5.69 22.63
N MET A 206 1.52 5.36 21.87
CA MET A 206 1.45 4.72 20.55
C MET A 206 0.79 3.34 20.51
N ASN A 207 0.83 2.60 21.62
CA ASN A 207 0.67 1.16 21.62
C ASN A 207 -0.81 0.74 21.76
N ASN A 208 -1.65 1.26 20.87
CA ASN A 208 -3.08 0.98 20.85
C ASN A 208 -3.63 0.92 19.41
N VAL A 209 -4.81 0.33 19.24
CA VAL A 209 -5.43 0.08 17.93
C VAL A 209 -5.87 1.37 17.23
N LEU A 210 -6.33 2.39 17.96
CA LEU A 210 -6.76 3.66 17.38
C LEU A 210 -5.57 4.43 16.79
N THR A 211 -4.42 4.41 17.46
CA THR A 211 -3.17 4.94 16.91
C THR A 211 -2.71 4.17 15.67
N LEU A 212 -2.78 2.83 15.67
CA LEU A 212 -2.47 2.03 14.49
C LEU A 212 -3.34 2.42 13.28
N ILE A 213 -4.67 2.52 13.47
CA ILE A 213 -5.60 2.91 12.40
C ILE A 213 -5.33 4.36 11.95
N THR A 214 -4.94 5.26 12.86
CA THR A 214 -4.53 6.63 12.50
C THR A 214 -3.29 6.62 11.60
N ILE A 215 -2.26 5.83 11.93
CA ILE A 215 -1.05 5.69 11.11
C ILE A 215 -1.41 5.10 9.74
N LEU A 216 -2.23 4.05 9.68
CA LEU A 216 -2.66 3.45 8.41
C LEU A 216 -3.48 4.42 7.54
N GLN A 217 -4.36 5.23 8.14
CA GLN A 217 -5.12 6.26 7.43
C GLN A 217 -4.22 7.35 6.84
N LEU A 218 -3.21 7.81 7.59
CA LEU A 218 -2.22 8.76 7.10
C LEU A 218 -1.35 8.13 6.00
N LEU A 219 -0.92 6.87 6.16
CA LEU A 219 -0.18 6.10 5.16
C LEU A 219 -0.94 6.06 3.82
N THR A 220 -2.25 5.78 3.84
CA THR A 220 -3.08 5.83 2.61
C THR A 220 -3.14 7.25 2.01
N ILE A 221 -3.16 8.32 2.82
CA ILE A 221 -3.05 9.70 2.30
C ILE A 221 -1.70 9.93 1.61
N GLU A 222 -0.59 9.44 2.17
CA GLU A 222 0.73 9.53 1.53
C GLU A 222 0.79 8.74 0.20
N GLU A 223 0.09 7.60 0.09
CA GLU A 223 -0.05 6.86 -1.17
C GLU A 223 -0.74 7.72 -2.25
N HIS A 224 -1.78 8.49 -1.88
CA HIS A 224 -2.51 9.37 -2.79
C HIS A 224 -1.66 10.59 -3.23
N PHE A 225 -0.74 11.07 -2.39
CA PHE A 225 0.25 12.09 -2.80
C PHE A 225 1.45 11.54 -3.58
N GLY A 226 1.64 10.22 -3.60
CA GLY A 226 2.87 9.62 -4.08
C GLY A 226 4.09 10.00 -3.23
N ASP A 227 3.91 10.36 -1.96
CA ASP A 227 5.00 10.67 -1.02
C ASP A 227 5.55 9.37 -0.43
N TRP A 228 6.40 8.71 -1.22
CA TRP A 228 6.97 7.40 -0.89
C TRP A 228 7.81 7.41 0.39
N ILE A 229 8.42 8.55 0.76
CA ILE A 229 9.28 8.64 1.93
C ILE A 229 8.42 8.66 3.20
N ASN A 230 7.38 9.51 3.23
CA ASN A 230 6.44 9.52 4.35
C ASN A 230 5.61 8.22 4.42
N LEU A 231 5.24 7.64 3.27
CA LEU A 231 4.59 6.32 3.19
C LEU A 231 5.43 5.23 3.87
N MET A 232 6.73 5.14 3.57
CA MET A 232 7.62 4.16 4.19
C MET A 232 7.84 4.43 5.68
N GLY A 233 7.94 5.70 6.09
CA GLY A 233 7.98 6.07 7.51
C GLY A 233 6.74 5.61 8.28
N HIS A 234 5.55 5.87 7.74
CA HIS A 234 4.29 5.40 8.32
C HIS A 234 4.15 3.86 8.29
N GLN A 235 4.62 3.18 7.24
CA GLN A 235 4.64 1.72 7.19
C GLN A 235 5.52 1.12 8.30
N LYS A 236 6.75 1.63 8.49
CA LYS A 236 7.64 1.19 9.59
C LYS A 236 7.02 1.45 10.96
N ALA A 237 6.41 2.62 11.18
CA ALA A 237 5.71 2.93 12.44
C ALA A 237 4.51 1.98 12.68
N ALA A 238 3.72 1.67 11.64
CA ALA A 238 2.61 0.72 11.74
C ALA A 238 3.09 -0.70 12.07
N PHE A 239 4.22 -1.15 11.48
CA PHE A 239 4.84 -2.43 11.80
C PHE A 239 5.20 -2.56 13.29
N GLN A 240 5.88 -1.54 13.84
CA GLN A 240 6.26 -1.51 15.25
C GLN A 240 5.04 -1.61 16.16
N VAL A 241 3.97 -0.86 15.86
CA VAL A 241 2.74 -0.88 16.65
C VAL A 241 2.04 -2.25 16.54
N ILE A 242 1.88 -2.81 15.33
CA ILE A 242 1.28 -4.15 15.12
C ILE A 242 2.02 -5.22 15.93
N ARG A 243 3.35 -5.25 15.85
CA ARG A 243 4.19 -6.24 16.55
C ARG A 243 4.13 -6.14 18.08
N LYS A 244 3.63 -5.01 18.61
CA LYS A 244 3.57 -4.71 20.04
C LYS A 244 2.18 -4.87 20.64
N ILE A 245 1.12 -4.64 19.86
CA ILE A 245 -0.28 -4.80 20.32
C ILE A 245 -0.90 -6.13 19.90
N PHE A 246 -0.31 -6.82 18.91
CA PHE A 246 -0.82 -8.08 18.38
C PHE A 246 0.25 -9.17 18.24
N THR A 247 -0.21 -10.41 18.35
CA THR A 247 0.38 -11.62 17.78
C THR A 247 -0.40 -12.00 16.51
N PRO A 248 0.11 -12.90 15.64
CA PRO A 248 -0.66 -13.41 14.50
C PRO A 248 -2.05 -13.92 14.93
N GLU A 249 -2.13 -14.67 16.03
CA GLU A 249 -3.36 -15.29 16.51
C GLU A 249 -4.36 -14.25 17.01
N THR A 250 -3.89 -13.26 17.76
CA THR A 250 -4.77 -12.26 18.39
C THR A 250 -5.31 -11.22 17.41
N VAL A 251 -4.57 -10.87 16.36
CA VAL A 251 -5.06 -9.94 15.33
C VAL A 251 -6.24 -10.52 14.53
N MET A 252 -6.29 -11.84 14.35
CA MET A 252 -7.37 -12.49 13.59
C MET A 252 -8.71 -12.60 14.35
N LEU A 253 -8.69 -12.41 15.67
CA LEU A 253 -9.87 -12.59 16.54
C LEU A 253 -10.99 -11.57 16.29
N THR A 254 -10.65 -10.34 15.87
CA THR A 254 -11.63 -9.25 15.72
C THR A 254 -11.68 -8.72 14.29
N PRO A 255 -12.83 -8.19 13.83
CA PRO A 255 -12.93 -7.47 12.56
C PRO A 255 -11.88 -6.37 12.39
N VAL A 256 -11.69 -5.56 13.44
CA VAL A 256 -10.73 -4.46 13.46
C VAL A 256 -9.30 -4.97 13.26
N GLY A 257 -8.90 -6.01 13.98
CA GLY A 257 -7.57 -6.61 13.82
C GLY A 257 -7.36 -7.15 12.40
N ARG A 258 -8.32 -7.92 11.87
CA ARG A 258 -8.25 -8.44 10.48
C ARG A 258 -8.11 -7.32 9.45
N ALA A 259 -8.90 -6.25 9.58
CA ALA A 259 -8.81 -5.09 8.69
C ALA A 259 -7.45 -4.40 8.79
N CYS A 260 -6.93 -4.16 10.01
CA CYS A 260 -5.59 -3.61 10.20
C CYS A 260 -4.50 -4.48 9.56
N LEU A 261 -4.59 -5.82 9.65
CA LEU A 261 -3.60 -6.72 9.06
C LEU A 261 -3.69 -6.76 7.54
N ASP A 262 -4.88 -6.83 6.94
CA ASP A 262 -5.00 -6.80 5.48
C ASP A 262 -4.51 -5.45 4.92
N TRP A 263 -4.91 -4.35 5.55
CA TRP A 263 -4.51 -3.00 5.17
C TRP A 263 -2.99 -2.79 5.28
N TYR A 264 -2.37 -3.15 6.40
CA TYR A 264 -0.92 -3.09 6.56
C TYR A 264 -0.18 -4.02 5.58
N SER A 265 -0.62 -5.28 5.45
CA SER A 265 0.09 -6.28 4.62
C SER A 265 0.11 -5.92 3.13
N ARG A 266 -0.86 -5.12 2.66
CA ARG A 266 -0.83 -4.49 1.34
C ARG A 266 0.47 -3.69 1.15
N TYR A 267 0.72 -2.76 2.07
CA TYR A 267 1.86 -1.83 1.99
C TYR A 267 3.18 -2.53 2.24
N ASP A 268 3.24 -3.48 3.18
CA ASP A 268 4.42 -4.30 3.43
C ASP A 268 4.85 -5.04 2.15
N CYS A 269 3.94 -5.80 1.52
CA CYS A 269 4.22 -6.46 0.25
C CYS A 269 4.57 -5.48 -0.88
N PHE A 270 3.89 -4.33 -0.96
CA PHE A 270 4.10 -3.32 -2.00
C PHE A 270 5.49 -2.67 -1.91
N VAL A 271 5.86 -2.16 -0.73
CA VAL A 271 7.18 -1.57 -0.46
C VAL A 271 8.29 -2.62 -0.65
N ALA A 272 8.09 -3.84 -0.14
CA ALA A 272 9.06 -4.93 -0.24
C ALA A 272 9.33 -5.34 -1.70
N ILE A 273 8.28 -5.57 -2.51
CA ILE A 273 8.44 -5.93 -3.93
C ILE A 273 9.10 -4.80 -4.72
N MET A 274 8.56 -3.58 -4.61
CA MET A 274 9.07 -2.43 -5.37
C MET A 274 10.54 -2.15 -5.02
N GLY A 275 10.92 -2.30 -3.75
CA GLY A 275 12.28 -2.02 -3.28
C GLY A 275 13.28 -3.16 -3.43
N GLY A 276 12.82 -4.39 -3.64
CA GLY A 276 13.67 -5.58 -3.53
C GLY A 276 14.15 -5.80 -2.09
N PHE A 277 13.28 -5.55 -1.12
CA PHE A 277 13.48 -5.78 0.31
C PHE A 277 12.66 -6.99 0.77
N PRO A 278 13.01 -7.65 1.89
CA PRO A 278 12.08 -8.57 2.53
C PRO A 278 10.86 -7.77 3.04
N THR A 279 9.73 -8.43 3.25
CA THR A 279 8.64 -7.86 4.07
C THR A 279 9.05 -7.83 5.54
N ASP A 280 8.54 -6.85 6.29
CA ASP A 280 8.80 -6.74 7.72
C ASP A 280 8.00 -7.77 8.53
N LEU A 281 6.74 -8.05 8.15
CA LEU A 281 5.97 -9.12 8.79
C LEU A 281 6.49 -10.52 8.39
N PRO A 282 6.76 -11.42 9.37
CA PRO A 282 7.09 -12.81 9.08
C PRO A 282 5.96 -13.59 8.38
N LYS A 283 6.33 -14.60 7.57
CA LYS A 283 5.41 -15.52 6.87
C LYS A 283 4.23 -16.02 7.72
N GLY A 284 4.42 -16.25 9.02
CA GLY A 284 3.37 -16.74 9.92
C GLY A 284 2.10 -15.88 9.93
N TRP A 285 2.21 -14.57 9.79
CA TRP A 285 1.06 -13.66 9.70
C TRP A 285 0.25 -13.90 8.41
N PHE A 286 0.94 -14.07 7.28
CA PHE A 286 0.33 -14.39 5.98
C PHE A 286 -0.29 -15.78 5.94
N ASN A 287 0.36 -16.77 6.57
CA ASN A 287 -0.19 -18.13 6.67
C ASN A 287 -1.51 -18.12 7.46
N LEU A 288 -1.54 -17.48 8.62
CA LEU A 288 -2.74 -17.49 9.46
C LEU A 288 -3.91 -16.72 8.85
N MET A 289 -3.67 -15.66 8.06
CA MET A 289 -4.72 -15.03 7.23
C MET A 289 -5.36 -16.03 6.26
N ASN A 290 -4.53 -16.84 5.60
CA ASN A 290 -5.01 -17.87 4.67
C ASN A 290 -5.75 -19.01 5.40
N ASP A 291 -5.22 -19.48 6.53
CA ASP A 291 -5.85 -20.52 7.35
C ASP A 291 -7.21 -20.05 7.89
N TYR A 292 -7.34 -18.80 8.31
CA TYR A 292 -8.61 -18.19 8.72
C TYR A 292 -9.61 -18.16 7.56
N ASN A 293 -9.24 -17.60 6.40
CA ASN A 293 -10.14 -17.52 5.25
C ASN A 293 -10.55 -18.91 4.74
N GLN A 294 -9.63 -19.88 4.78
CA GLN A 294 -9.90 -21.28 4.46
C GLN A 294 -10.88 -21.90 5.46
N ALA A 295 -10.75 -21.63 6.76
CA ALA A 295 -11.67 -22.10 7.80
C ALA A 295 -13.07 -21.47 7.64
N GLN A 296 -13.17 -20.17 7.35
CA GLN A 296 -14.45 -19.51 7.08
C GLN A 296 -15.14 -20.09 5.83
N MET A 297 -14.38 -20.33 4.74
CA MET A 297 -14.91 -20.98 3.53
C MET A 297 -15.39 -22.42 3.77
N VAL A 298 -14.82 -23.15 4.74
CA VAL A 298 -15.31 -24.48 5.13
C VAL A 298 -16.55 -24.39 6.03
N ALA A 299 -16.63 -23.36 6.89
CA ALA A 299 -17.76 -23.13 7.78
C ALA A 299 -19.01 -22.62 7.03
N ASP A 300 -18.82 -21.73 6.04
CA ASP A 300 -19.87 -21.25 5.13
C ASP A 300 -19.42 -21.36 3.65
N PRO A 301 -19.64 -22.52 3.01
CA PRO A 301 -19.22 -22.76 1.63
C PRO A 301 -19.99 -22.00 0.55
N ASN A 302 -21.13 -21.38 0.90
CA ASN A 302 -21.98 -20.63 -0.03
C ASN A 302 -21.59 -19.15 -0.07
N GLU A 303 -21.06 -18.63 1.03
CA GLU A 303 -20.68 -17.23 1.15
C GLU A 303 -19.45 -16.90 0.27
N LEU A 304 -19.69 -16.13 -0.78
CA LEU A 304 -18.68 -15.82 -1.81
C LEU A 304 -17.52 -14.97 -1.29
N CYS A 305 -17.72 -14.19 -0.22
CA CYS A 305 -16.71 -13.30 0.32
C CYS A 305 -15.44 -14.04 0.76
N TRP A 306 -15.59 -15.19 1.43
CA TRP A 306 -14.46 -15.93 1.98
C TRP A 306 -13.63 -16.57 0.85
N LYS A 307 -14.31 -16.97 -0.23
CA LYS A 307 -13.66 -17.47 -1.45
C LYS A 307 -12.86 -16.36 -2.15
N ILE A 308 -13.38 -15.14 -2.22
CA ILE A 308 -12.68 -13.98 -2.79
C ILE A 308 -11.50 -13.57 -1.89
N ASN A 309 -11.73 -13.39 -0.58
CA ASN A 309 -10.71 -13.03 0.41
C ASN A 309 -9.54 -14.03 0.39
N LEU A 310 -9.82 -15.33 0.39
CA LEU A 310 -8.80 -16.38 0.32
C LEU A 310 -7.90 -16.22 -0.92
N ARG A 311 -8.46 -15.84 -2.08
CA ARG A 311 -7.67 -15.64 -3.30
C ARG A 311 -6.77 -14.42 -3.18
N THR A 312 -7.24 -13.32 -2.61
CA THR A 312 -6.42 -12.13 -2.33
C THR A 312 -5.30 -12.43 -1.33
N THR A 313 -5.58 -13.13 -0.23
CA THR A 313 -4.54 -13.47 0.78
C THR A 313 -3.56 -14.54 0.27
N GLN A 314 -3.98 -15.43 -0.63
CA GLN A 314 -3.09 -16.35 -1.32
C GLN A 314 -2.16 -15.61 -2.29
N LEU A 315 -2.70 -14.63 -3.05
CA LEU A 315 -1.90 -13.82 -3.98
C LEU A 315 -0.87 -12.98 -3.22
N ARG A 316 -1.26 -12.29 -2.13
CA ARG A 316 -0.34 -11.64 -1.18
C ARG A 316 0.73 -12.61 -0.64
N SER A 317 0.36 -13.86 -0.33
CA SER A 317 1.33 -14.88 0.13
C SER A 317 2.34 -15.28 -0.95
N ILE A 318 1.97 -15.22 -2.25
CA ILE A 318 2.91 -15.39 -3.36
C ILE A 318 3.78 -14.13 -3.54
N SER A 319 3.20 -12.94 -3.39
CA SER A 319 3.93 -11.66 -3.36
C SER A 319 5.01 -11.61 -2.26
N TYR A 320 4.74 -12.18 -1.08
CA TYR A 320 5.74 -12.42 -0.04
C TYR A 320 6.88 -13.34 -0.54
N ASP A 321 6.56 -14.47 -1.17
CA ASP A 321 7.60 -15.39 -1.68
C ASP A 321 8.50 -14.67 -2.70
N MET A 322 7.91 -13.80 -3.54
CA MET A 322 8.62 -12.95 -4.50
C MET A 322 9.56 -11.94 -3.84
N SER A 323 9.09 -11.12 -2.89
CA SER A 323 9.92 -10.10 -2.25
C SER A 323 11.11 -10.71 -1.51
N MET A 324 10.89 -11.82 -0.79
CA MET A 324 11.94 -12.58 -0.12
C MET A 324 12.98 -13.13 -1.10
N LEU A 325 12.56 -13.67 -2.25
CA LEU A 325 13.47 -14.12 -3.30
C LEU A 325 14.31 -12.97 -3.86
N TYR A 326 13.68 -11.84 -4.20
CA TYR A 326 14.36 -10.69 -4.79
C TYR A 326 15.33 -10.00 -3.84
N ALA A 327 15.00 -9.95 -2.55
CA ALA A 327 15.89 -9.43 -1.53
C ALA A 327 17.11 -10.33 -1.30
N ARG A 328 16.93 -11.66 -1.33
CA ARG A 328 18.06 -12.59 -1.25
C ARG A 328 18.93 -12.51 -2.51
N GLY A 329 18.32 -12.44 -3.69
CA GLY A 329 19.02 -12.30 -4.97
C GLY A 329 19.85 -11.02 -5.06
N SER A 330 19.25 -9.86 -4.77
CA SER A 330 19.94 -8.55 -4.81
C SER A 330 21.10 -8.45 -3.80
N ARG A 331 21.03 -9.19 -2.70
CA ARG A 331 22.07 -9.25 -1.66
C ARG A 331 23.10 -10.37 -1.87
N GLY A 332 22.98 -11.19 -2.92
CA GLY A 332 23.87 -12.35 -3.15
C GLY A 332 23.75 -13.45 -2.07
N GLN A 333 22.60 -13.57 -1.42
CA GLN A 333 22.30 -14.55 -0.34
C GLN A 333 21.65 -15.85 -0.87
N ILE A 334 21.72 -16.04 -2.17
CA ILE A 334 21.24 -17.18 -2.95
C ILE A 334 22.07 -17.18 -4.23
N ASP A 335 22.47 -18.34 -4.74
CA ASP A 335 23.17 -18.42 -6.02
C ASP A 335 22.20 -18.33 -7.20
N SER A 336 22.74 -18.31 -8.42
CA SER A 336 21.95 -18.13 -9.64
C SER A 336 21.09 -19.34 -10.01
N GLU A 337 21.46 -20.56 -9.56
CA GLU A 337 20.73 -21.79 -9.86
C GLU A 337 19.55 -21.94 -8.89
N ASP A 338 19.81 -21.78 -7.59
CA ASP A 338 18.78 -21.70 -6.56
C ASP A 338 17.78 -20.56 -6.84
N PHE A 339 18.24 -19.39 -7.30
CA PHE A 339 17.36 -18.29 -7.69
C PHE A 339 16.46 -18.66 -8.87
N ALA A 340 17.00 -19.28 -9.92
CA ALA A 340 16.23 -19.72 -11.08
C ALA A 340 15.21 -20.81 -10.72
N HIS A 341 15.57 -21.72 -9.81
CA HIS A 341 14.67 -22.75 -9.29
C HIS A 341 13.50 -22.13 -8.51
N GLU A 342 13.79 -21.22 -7.57
CA GLU A 342 12.76 -20.55 -6.77
C GLU A 342 11.89 -19.60 -7.62
N HIS A 343 12.46 -18.94 -8.63
CA HIS A 343 11.72 -18.13 -9.61
C HIS A 343 10.72 -19.01 -10.38
N THR A 344 11.19 -20.15 -10.92
CA THR A 344 10.33 -21.14 -11.61
C THR A 344 9.24 -21.68 -10.69
N ARG A 345 9.55 -21.97 -9.42
CA ARG A 345 8.58 -22.42 -8.41
C ARG A 345 7.49 -21.38 -8.17
N ILE A 346 7.83 -20.09 -8.13
CA ILE A 346 6.86 -18.99 -7.98
C ILE A 346 6.03 -18.79 -9.25
N THR A 347 6.64 -18.88 -10.44
CA THR A 347 5.90 -18.87 -11.72
C THR A 347 4.82 -19.95 -11.73
N ASN A 348 5.18 -21.19 -11.35
CA ASN A 348 4.21 -22.29 -11.25
C ASN A 348 3.09 -22.00 -10.23
N LYS A 349 3.41 -21.45 -9.06
CA LYS A 349 2.38 -21.01 -8.08
C LYS A 349 1.43 -19.95 -8.64
N LEU A 350 1.92 -18.97 -9.41
CA LEU A 350 1.09 -17.93 -10.02
C LEU A 350 0.14 -18.51 -11.08
N LEU A 351 0.61 -19.47 -11.89
CA LEU A 351 -0.21 -20.16 -12.90
C LEU A 351 -1.23 -21.12 -12.25
N GLU A 352 -0.85 -21.83 -11.20
CA GLU A 352 -1.74 -22.67 -10.39
C GLU A 352 -2.83 -21.83 -9.72
N TRP A 353 -2.45 -20.73 -9.06
CA TRP A 353 -3.39 -19.80 -8.42
C TRP A 353 -4.43 -19.27 -9.42
N LYS A 354 -4.04 -19.02 -10.68
CA LYS A 354 -4.93 -18.50 -11.74
C LYS A 354 -5.87 -19.56 -12.34
N SER A 355 -5.43 -20.82 -12.38
CA SER A 355 -6.16 -21.93 -13.02
C SER A 355 -7.05 -22.72 -12.06
N THR A 356 -6.76 -22.71 -10.75
CA THR A 356 -7.48 -23.45 -9.71
C THR A 356 -8.68 -22.69 -9.11
N TRP A 357 -9.23 -21.69 -9.81
CA TRP A 357 -10.36 -20.91 -9.31
C TRP A 357 -11.59 -21.79 -9.05
N ASP A 358 -12.32 -21.52 -7.97
CA ASP A 358 -13.60 -22.17 -7.70
C ASP A 358 -14.57 -21.84 -8.86
N ILE A 359 -15.28 -22.84 -9.36
CA ILE A 359 -16.23 -22.72 -10.47
C ILE A 359 -17.28 -21.62 -10.15
N ILE A 360 -17.67 -21.45 -8.89
CA ILE A 360 -18.64 -20.41 -8.49
C ILE A 360 -18.09 -18.98 -8.68
N LEU A 361 -16.78 -18.78 -8.56
CA LEU A 361 -16.11 -17.50 -8.83
C LEU A 361 -15.93 -17.22 -10.33
N SER A 362 -16.19 -18.23 -11.17
CA SER A 362 -16.13 -18.14 -12.64
C SER A 362 -17.51 -18.31 -13.27
N ASN A 363 -18.60 -18.14 -12.51
CA ASN A 363 -19.96 -18.31 -13.02
C ASN A 363 -20.25 -17.25 -14.10
N PRO A 364 -20.58 -17.66 -15.35
CA PRO A 364 -20.84 -16.74 -16.45
C PRO A 364 -22.07 -15.84 -16.25
N ASP A 365 -23.01 -16.19 -15.36
CA ASP A 365 -24.17 -15.34 -15.04
C ASP A 365 -23.76 -13.98 -14.47
N TYR A 366 -22.56 -13.88 -13.89
CA TYR A 366 -21.99 -12.64 -13.37
C TYR A 366 -21.12 -11.88 -14.37
N LEU A 367 -20.83 -12.43 -15.55
CA LEU A 367 -20.13 -11.71 -16.59
C LEU A 367 -21.02 -10.62 -17.20
N VAL A 368 -20.42 -9.46 -17.49
CA VAL A 368 -21.06 -8.40 -18.26
C VAL A 368 -20.99 -8.76 -19.74
N THR A 369 -22.17 -8.91 -20.34
CA THR A 369 -22.37 -9.23 -21.76
C THR A 369 -23.16 -8.14 -22.50
N ASP A 370 -23.89 -7.29 -21.78
CA ASP A 370 -24.53 -6.10 -22.34
C ASP A 370 -23.53 -4.93 -22.39
N PHE A 371 -23.35 -4.41 -23.60
CA PHE A 371 -22.55 -3.23 -23.89
C PHE A 371 -23.40 -2.19 -24.65
N SER A 372 -24.70 -2.11 -24.39
CA SER A 372 -25.64 -1.11 -24.94
C SER A 372 -25.20 0.35 -24.73
N TYR A 373 -24.35 0.60 -23.73
CA TYR A 373 -23.71 1.89 -23.43
C TYR A 373 -22.41 2.15 -24.22
N GLN A 374 -22.04 1.27 -25.15
CA GLN A 374 -20.82 1.37 -25.95
C GLN A 374 -20.78 2.68 -26.75
N LYS A 375 -19.69 3.43 -26.58
CA LYS A 375 -19.37 4.60 -27.42
C LYS A 375 -18.71 4.16 -28.73
N GLU A 376 -18.75 5.03 -29.73
CA GLU A 376 -17.94 4.87 -30.95
C GLU A 376 -16.45 4.74 -30.57
N LYS A 377 -15.72 3.88 -31.29
CA LYS A 377 -14.30 3.63 -31.04
C LYS A 377 -13.48 4.84 -31.48
N ASP A 378 -12.68 5.42 -30.60
CA ASP A 378 -11.67 6.42 -30.99
C ASP A 378 -10.60 5.66 -31.82
N PRO A 379 -10.23 6.13 -33.03
CA PRO A 379 -9.09 5.57 -33.76
C PRO A 379 -7.81 5.47 -32.92
N ASN A 380 -7.68 6.28 -31.86
CA ASN A 380 -6.56 6.26 -30.93
C ASN A 380 -6.66 5.16 -29.84
N ASP A 381 -7.79 4.48 -29.63
CA ASP A 381 -7.96 3.44 -28.60
C ASP A 381 -7.01 2.25 -28.82
N ILE A 382 -6.18 1.88 -27.83
CA ILE A 382 -5.21 0.78 -27.98
C ILE A 382 -5.80 -0.60 -27.66
N VAL A 383 -6.99 -0.65 -27.06
CA VAL A 383 -7.70 -1.88 -26.62
C VAL A 383 -9.21 -1.74 -26.89
N ASN A 384 -9.96 -2.83 -26.77
CA ASN A 384 -11.43 -2.79 -26.79
C ASN A 384 -11.97 -3.05 -25.38
N PRO A 385 -12.56 -2.07 -24.68
CA PRO A 385 -13.13 -2.25 -23.34
C PRO A 385 -14.48 -3.00 -23.34
N TYR A 386 -15.14 -3.11 -24.50
CA TYR A 386 -16.45 -3.74 -24.63
C TYR A 386 -16.31 -5.22 -25.04
N MET A 387 -15.50 -5.99 -24.30
CA MET A 387 -15.26 -7.41 -24.55
C MET A 387 -15.98 -8.28 -23.52
N PRO A 388 -16.90 -9.19 -23.94
CA PRO A 388 -17.49 -10.19 -23.05
C PRO A 388 -16.41 -11.05 -22.38
N GLY A 389 -16.60 -11.40 -21.11
CA GLY A 389 -15.72 -12.33 -20.37
C GLY A 389 -14.64 -11.70 -19.49
N LEU A 390 -14.45 -10.38 -19.53
CA LEU A 390 -13.47 -9.68 -18.67
C LEU A 390 -14.09 -9.13 -17.38
N LEU A 391 -15.25 -8.49 -17.51
CA LEU A 391 -15.90 -7.77 -16.43
C LEU A 391 -16.92 -8.65 -15.72
N TYR A 392 -16.79 -8.75 -14.40
CA TYR A 392 -17.80 -9.32 -13.52
C TYR A 392 -18.64 -8.19 -12.90
N LYS A 393 -19.95 -8.40 -12.78
CA LYS A 393 -20.84 -7.57 -11.95
C LYS A 393 -20.86 -8.09 -10.49
N PRO A 394 -21.30 -7.29 -9.51
CA PRO A 394 -21.49 -7.74 -8.13
C PRO A 394 -22.28 -9.05 -8.03
N PRO A 395 -21.92 -9.94 -7.09
CA PRO A 395 -20.88 -9.77 -6.07
C PRO A 395 -19.45 -10.08 -6.55
N LEU A 396 -19.28 -10.57 -7.79
CA LEU A 396 -17.97 -11.01 -8.31
C LEU A 396 -17.11 -9.89 -8.91
N PHE A 397 -17.52 -8.62 -8.86
CA PHE A 397 -16.77 -7.50 -9.44
C PHE A 397 -15.29 -7.46 -9.04
N THR A 398 -14.98 -7.74 -7.77
CA THR A 398 -13.61 -7.83 -7.25
C THR A 398 -12.75 -8.82 -8.04
N ASN A 399 -13.31 -9.88 -8.64
CA ASN A 399 -12.55 -10.83 -9.47
C ASN A 399 -11.93 -10.14 -10.70
N THR A 400 -12.56 -9.13 -11.28
CA THR A 400 -11.97 -8.32 -12.36
C THR A 400 -10.73 -7.57 -11.86
N LEU A 401 -10.77 -7.01 -10.65
CA LEU A 401 -9.63 -6.32 -10.05
C LEU A 401 -8.48 -7.30 -9.72
N ILE A 402 -8.77 -8.43 -9.06
CA ILE A 402 -7.72 -9.41 -8.69
C ILE A 402 -7.10 -10.06 -9.95
N ASN A 403 -7.86 -10.30 -11.03
CA ASN A 403 -7.27 -10.76 -12.31
C ASN A 403 -6.32 -9.70 -12.93
N THR A 404 -6.58 -8.42 -12.69
CA THR A 404 -5.71 -7.32 -13.15
C THR A 404 -4.45 -7.23 -12.28
N GLU A 405 -4.62 -7.32 -10.95
CA GLU A 405 -3.52 -7.40 -9.97
C GLU A 405 -2.59 -8.58 -10.27
N TRP A 406 -3.13 -9.78 -10.48
CA TRP A 406 -2.37 -10.97 -10.89
C TRP A 406 -1.59 -10.73 -12.19
N SER A 407 -2.19 -10.06 -13.18
CA SER A 407 -1.47 -9.71 -14.41
C SER A 407 -0.32 -8.75 -14.14
N SER A 408 -0.47 -7.80 -13.21
CA SER A 408 0.61 -6.89 -12.81
C SER A 408 1.73 -7.63 -12.07
N ILE A 409 1.38 -8.59 -11.20
CA ILE A 409 2.32 -9.45 -10.48
C ILE A 409 3.07 -10.37 -11.45
N MET A 410 2.42 -10.90 -12.49
CA MET A 410 3.08 -11.66 -13.56
C MET A 410 4.11 -10.79 -14.30
N ILE A 411 3.79 -9.54 -14.66
CA ILE A 411 4.76 -8.62 -15.28
C ILE A 411 5.95 -8.39 -14.35
N MET A 412 5.71 -8.03 -13.09
CA MET A 412 6.76 -7.84 -12.09
C MET A 412 7.62 -9.10 -11.96
N HIS A 413 6.99 -10.28 -11.87
CA HIS A 413 7.68 -11.54 -11.67
C HIS A 413 8.59 -11.93 -12.83
N LEU A 414 8.04 -11.92 -14.05
CA LEU A 414 8.77 -12.25 -15.28
C LEU A 414 9.90 -11.26 -15.57
N SER A 415 9.75 -9.98 -15.18
CA SER A 415 10.80 -8.96 -15.32
C SER A 415 12.03 -9.17 -14.42
N GLN A 416 11.97 -10.13 -13.49
CA GLN A 416 13.03 -10.42 -12.51
C GLN A 416 13.68 -11.80 -12.75
N SER A 417 13.65 -12.33 -13.97
CA SER A 417 14.42 -13.53 -14.33
C SER A 417 15.92 -13.27 -14.21
N SER A 418 16.68 -14.27 -13.75
CA SER A 418 18.15 -14.21 -13.67
C SER A 418 18.82 -14.31 -15.05
N GLU A 419 18.16 -14.97 -16.01
CA GLU A 419 18.57 -15.05 -17.40
C GLU A 419 18.04 -13.85 -18.20
N THR A 420 18.79 -13.44 -19.23
CA THR A 420 18.32 -12.49 -20.24
C THR A 420 17.01 -13.00 -20.81
N PRO A 421 15.88 -12.28 -20.68
CA PRO A 421 14.59 -12.83 -21.07
C PRO A 421 14.56 -13.10 -22.58
N ASP A 422 14.21 -14.33 -22.96
CA ASP A 422 13.99 -14.64 -24.37
C ASP A 422 12.80 -13.83 -24.93
N LYS A 423 12.74 -13.67 -26.26
CA LYS A 423 11.68 -12.95 -26.96
C LYS A 423 10.27 -13.47 -26.59
N THR A 424 10.15 -14.75 -26.25
CA THR A 424 8.93 -15.36 -25.71
C THR A 424 8.45 -14.69 -24.41
N VAL A 425 9.34 -14.49 -23.43
CA VAL A 425 9.03 -13.84 -22.15
C VAL A 425 8.59 -12.39 -22.36
N PHE A 426 9.27 -11.64 -23.24
CA PHE A 426 8.87 -10.27 -23.61
C PHE A 426 7.47 -10.21 -24.24
N ILE A 427 7.14 -11.16 -25.11
CA ILE A 427 5.81 -11.28 -25.72
C ILE A 427 4.75 -11.55 -24.65
N ASP A 428 5.03 -12.41 -23.67
CA ASP A 428 4.08 -12.73 -22.59
C ASP A 428 3.89 -11.56 -21.61
N ILE A 429 4.96 -10.85 -21.25
CA ILE A 429 4.87 -9.61 -20.49
C ILE A 429 4.02 -8.55 -21.25
N ALA A 430 4.23 -8.39 -22.56
CA ALA A 430 3.44 -7.47 -23.37
C ALA A 430 1.95 -7.86 -23.42
N LYS A 431 1.61 -9.17 -23.51
CA LYS A 431 0.22 -9.64 -23.40
C LYS A 431 -0.42 -9.23 -22.07
N HIS A 432 0.28 -9.39 -20.95
CA HIS A 432 -0.21 -8.93 -19.65
C HIS A 432 -0.38 -7.41 -19.60
N ALA A 433 0.52 -6.63 -20.20
CA ALA A 433 0.43 -5.17 -20.25
C ALA A 433 -0.83 -4.72 -21.01
N TYR A 434 -1.11 -5.29 -22.19
CA TYR A 434 -2.35 -5.01 -22.92
C TYR A 434 -3.60 -5.47 -22.17
N LEU A 435 -3.56 -6.63 -21.51
CA LEU A 435 -4.68 -7.14 -20.71
C LEU A 435 -5.01 -6.21 -19.54
N ILE A 436 -4.01 -5.64 -18.87
CA ILE A 436 -4.20 -4.62 -17.84
C ILE A 436 -4.84 -3.36 -18.43
N CYS A 437 -4.35 -2.88 -19.58
CA CYS A 437 -4.94 -1.70 -20.24
C CYS A 437 -6.41 -1.94 -20.56
N GLN A 438 -6.73 -3.13 -21.05
CA GLN A 438 -8.09 -3.55 -21.35
C GLN A 438 -8.97 -3.60 -20.10
N TYR A 439 -8.50 -4.22 -19.00
CA TYR A 439 -9.23 -4.23 -17.74
C TYR A 439 -9.47 -2.82 -17.19
N PHE A 440 -8.47 -1.94 -17.26
CA PHE A 440 -8.60 -0.55 -16.80
C PHE A 440 -9.72 0.19 -17.53
N GLU A 441 -9.72 0.18 -18.86
CA GLU A 441 -10.78 0.83 -19.64
C GLU A 441 -12.14 0.15 -19.47
N THR A 442 -12.16 -1.18 -19.32
CA THR A 442 -13.38 -1.95 -19.09
C THR A 442 -14.05 -1.54 -17.79
N VAL A 443 -13.27 -1.32 -16.71
CA VAL A 443 -13.78 -0.78 -15.45
C VAL A 443 -14.15 0.70 -15.60
N GLU A 444 -13.27 1.53 -16.17
CA GLU A 444 -13.44 2.97 -16.37
C GLU A 444 -14.76 3.31 -17.07
N PHE A 445 -15.05 2.65 -18.19
CA PHE A 445 -16.25 2.92 -19.00
C PHE A 445 -17.50 2.16 -18.54
N TRP A 446 -17.42 1.27 -17.55
CA TRP A 446 -18.61 0.62 -17.02
C TRP A 446 -19.48 1.61 -16.21
N PRO A 447 -20.76 1.82 -16.56
CA PRO A 447 -21.61 2.82 -15.89
C PRO A 447 -21.90 2.48 -14.43
N LEU A 448 -21.85 1.19 -14.05
CA LEU A 448 -22.16 0.70 -12.72
C LEU A 448 -20.90 0.39 -11.88
N LYS A 449 -19.72 0.89 -12.29
CA LYS A 449 -18.49 0.70 -11.50
C LYS A 449 -18.67 1.26 -10.08
N PRO A 450 -18.21 0.55 -9.04
CA PRO A 450 -18.16 1.11 -7.69
C PRO A 450 -17.27 2.37 -7.63
N LYS A 451 -17.58 3.28 -6.71
CA LYS A 451 -16.72 4.43 -6.42
C LYS A 451 -15.34 3.94 -5.95
N GLY A 452 -14.28 4.59 -6.40
CA GLY A 452 -12.90 4.21 -6.11
C GLY A 452 -12.35 3.01 -6.90
N ALA A 453 -13.14 2.32 -7.73
CA ALA A 453 -12.73 1.06 -8.37
C ALA A 453 -11.54 1.14 -9.34
N LEU A 454 -11.08 2.35 -9.72
CA LEU A 454 -9.85 2.55 -10.49
C LEU A 454 -8.59 2.65 -9.61
N MET A 455 -8.71 2.94 -8.31
CA MET A 455 -7.57 3.08 -7.40
C MET A 455 -6.75 1.78 -7.23
N PRO A 456 -7.36 0.57 -7.13
CA PRO A 456 -6.60 -0.69 -7.15
C PRO A 456 -5.79 -0.91 -8.44
N LEU A 457 -6.23 -0.29 -9.54
CA LEU A 457 -5.63 -0.49 -10.86
C LEU A 457 -4.47 0.48 -11.14
N GLN A 458 -4.21 1.47 -10.28
CA GLN A 458 -3.13 2.45 -10.48
C GLN A 458 -1.77 1.75 -10.63
N CYS A 459 -1.44 0.79 -9.75
CA CYS A 459 -0.20 0.01 -9.80
C CYS A 459 -0.11 -0.85 -11.06
N CYS A 460 -1.26 -1.33 -11.54
CA CYS A 460 -1.32 -2.21 -12.70
C CYS A 460 -0.99 -1.43 -13.97
N VAL A 461 -1.67 -0.31 -14.25
CA VAL A 461 -1.37 0.54 -15.42
C VAL A 461 0.05 1.12 -15.32
N SER A 462 0.44 1.51 -14.11
CA SER A 462 1.79 1.94 -13.74
C SER A 462 2.90 0.96 -14.15
N ILE A 463 2.72 -0.35 -13.98
CA ILE A 463 3.74 -1.32 -14.43
C ILE A 463 3.58 -1.62 -15.93
N ALA A 464 2.34 -1.74 -16.42
CA ALA A 464 2.05 -2.01 -17.83
C ALA A 464 2.65 -0.94 -18.78
N SER A 465 2.67 0.33 -18.37
CA SER A 465 3.24 1.44 -19.15
C SER A 465 4.71 1.25 -19.52
N LEU A 466 5.48 0.47 -18.75
CA LEU A 466 6.87 0.18 -19.04
C LEU A 466 7.04 -0.83 -20.20
N PHE A 467 6.00 -1.58 -20.56
CA PHE A 467 6.07 -2.68 -21.55
C PHE A 467 5.20 -2.47 -22.79
N LEU A 468 4.46 -1.36 -22.86
CA LEU A 468 3.72 -0.96 -24.07
C LEU A 468 4.65 -0.37 -25.15
N PRO A 469 4.24 -0.43 -26.44
CA PRO A 469 4.92 0.26 -27.53
C PRO A 469 5.09 1.77 -27.28
N ARG A 470 6.08 2.36 -27.96
CA ARG A 470 6.50 3.76 -27.78
C ARG A 470 5.98 4.71 -28.85
N ASP A 471 5.06 4.29 -29.71
CA ASP A 471 4.42 5.17 -30.69
C ASP A 471 3.44 6.17 -30.05
N SER A 472 3.08 7.22 -30.78
CA SER A 472 2.27 8.33 -30.30
C SER A 472 0.88 7.92 -29.79
N ARG A 473 0.30 6.84 -30.31
CA ARG A 473 -1.01 6.33 -29.89
C ARG A 473 -0.94 5.78 -28.46
N HIS A 474 0.01 4.88 -28.21
CA HIS A 474 0.23 4.30 -26.88
C HIS A 474 0.68 5.34 -25.85
N GLN A 475 1.56 6.26 -26.25
CA GLN A 475 1.96 7.37 -25.38
C GLN A 475 0.78 8.26 -25.01
N MET A 476 -0.06 8.67 -25.97
CA MET A 476 -1.22 9.52 -25.70
C MET A 476 -2.27 8.80 -24.86
N TRP A 477 -2.49 7.50 -25.09
CA TRP A 477 -3.35 6.68 -24.25
C TRP A 477 -2.87 6.66 -22.79
N LEU A 478 -1.57 6.39 -22.56
CA LEU A 478 -0.98 6.40 -21.22
C LEU A 478 -1.09 7.77 -20.55
N ARG A 479 -0.82 8.85 -21.27
CA ARG A 479 -0.99 10.24 -20.79
C ARG A 479 -2.43 10.49 -20.34
N ARG A 480 -3.44 10.05 -21.11
CA ARG A 480 -4.86 10.14 -20.71
C ARG A 480 -5.15 9.35 -19.42
N LYS A 481 -4.62 8.14 -19.25
CA LYS A 481 -4.87 7.33 -18.04
C LYS A 481 -4.16 7.87 -16.81
N PHE A 482 -2.93 8.38 -16.93
CA PHE A 482 -2.28 9.06 -15.81
C PHE A 482 -2.94 10.40 -15.46
N ALA A 483 -3.42 11.17 -16.45
CA ALA A 483 -4.24 12.35 -16.20
C ALA A 483 -5.52 12.02 -15.42
N LEU A 484 -6.21 10.93 -15.78
CA LEU A 484 -7.39 10.45 -15.06
C LEU A 484 -7.04 10.06 -13.61
N LEU A 485 -5.97 9.29 -13.40
CA LEU A 485 -5.52 8.88 -12.06
C LEU A 485 -5.20 10.09 -11.16
N ASP A 486 -4.44 11.06 -11.65
CA ASP A 486 -4.18 12.31 -10.94
C ASP A 486 -5.47 13.08 -10.62
N THR A 487 -6.40 13.15 -11.57
CA THR A 487 -7.68 13.89 -11.41
C THR A 487 -8.58 13.28 -10.34
N ILE A 488 -8.58 11.94 -10.17
CA ILE A 488 -9.34 11.28 -9.10
C ILE A 488 -8.61 11.28 -7.74
N GLY A 489 -7.42 11.87 -7.66
CA GLY A 489 -6.65 12.02 -6.43
C GLY A 489 -5.52 11.01 -6.24
N PHE A 490 -5.03 10.36 -7.30
CA PHE A 490 -3.83 9.54 -7.25
C PHE A 490 -2.66 10.24 -7.95
N ILE A 491 -1.89 11.01 -7.21
CA ILE A 491 -0.82 11.86 -7.73
C ILE A 491 0.43 11.04 -8.03
N LEU A 492 0.87 11.03 -9.29
CA LEU A 492 2.17 10.44 -9.64
C LEU A 492 3.31 11.40 -9.23
N PRO A 493 4.30 10.95 -8.43
CA PRO A 493 5.36 11.81 -7.91
C PRO A 493 6.29 12.35 -9.02
N THR A 494 6.92 13.52 -8.80
CA THR A 494 7.76 14.18 -9.81
C THR A 494 8.83 13.29 -10.42
N THR A 495 9.57 12.50 -9.63
CA THR A 495 10.58 11.55 -10.13
C THR A 495 10.01 10.67 -11.23
N ARG A 496 8.79 10.17 -11.03
CA ARG A 496 8.09 9.30 -11.96
C ARG A 496 7.55 10.06 -13.17
N ARG A 497 7.01 11.26 -12.97
CA ARG A 497 6.62 12.15 -14.09
C ARG A 497 7.80 12.49 -14.99
N MET A 498 8.97 12.74 -14.42
CA MET A 498 10.22 12.98 -15.16
C MET A 498 10.70 11.75 -15.93
N GLN A 499 10.66 10.55 -15.34
CA GLN A 499 10.96 9.30 -16.03
C GLN A 499 10.01 9.08 -17.22
N MET A 500 8.70 9.20 -17.01
CA MET A 500 7.71 9.07 -18.09
C MET A 500 7.91 10.15 -19.19
N ALA A 501 8.31 11.37 -18.83
CA ALA A 501 8.63 12.43 -19.78
C ALA A 501 9.86 12.10 -20.65
N GLN A 502 10.90 11.48 -20.06
CA GLN A 502 12.05 10.96 -20.81
C GLN A 502 11.64 9.78 -21.72
N LEU A 503 10.82 8.86 -21.20
CA LEU A 503 10.33 7.68 -21.90
C LEU A 503 9.49 8.03 -23.14
N PHE A 504 8.62 9.02 -23.01
CA PHE A 504 7.81 9.57 -24.10
C PHE A 504 8.58 10.54 -25.00
N ARG A 505 9.77 10.98 -24.58
CA ARG A 505 10.57 12.05 -25.22
C ARG A 505 9.82 13.38 -25.31
N ASP A 506 8.96 13.65 -24.34
CA ASP A 506 8.18 14.87 -24.22
C ASP A 506 8.32 15.45 -22.80
N PRO A 507 9.15 16.50 -22.61
CA PRO A 507 9.38 17.11 -21.30
C PRO A 507 8.13 17.77 -20.71
N SER A 508 7.07 18.06 -21.49
CA SER A 508 5.83 18.62 -20.96
C SER A 508 5.15 17.69 -19.96
N CYS A 509 5.32 16.37 -20.11
CA CYS A 509 4.76 15.35 -19.23
C CYS A 509 5.24 15.46 -17.77
N ALA A 510 6.40 16.09 -17.53
CA ALA A 510 6.90 16.35 -16.19
C ALA A 510 6.00 17.37 -15.44
N HIS A 511 5.50 18.38 -16.16
CA HIS A 511 4.57 19.39 -15.63
C HIS A 511 3.13 18.86 -15.60
N TRP A 512 2.61 18.41 -16.74
CA TRP A 512 1.25 17.89 -16.87
C TRP A 512 1.14 16.83 -17.96
N TRP A 513 0.24 15.86 -17.74
CA TRP A 513 0.09 14.73 -18.63
C TRP A 513 -0.49 15.09 -19.99
N LEU A 514 -1.48 15.99 -20.09
CA LEU A 514 -2.12 16.31 -21.37
C LEU A 514 -1.53 17.57 -22.05
N PRO A 515 -1.59 17.69 -23.38
CA PRO A 515 -1.22 18.92 -24.07
C PRO A 515 -2.03 20.14 -23.58
N ASN A 516 -1.46 21.34 -23.72
CA ASN A 516 -2.14 22.62 -23.45
C ASN A 516 -2.77 22.75 -22.04
N ASN A 517 -2.29 22.00 -21.05
CA ASN A 517 -2.85 21.94 -19.69
C ASN A 517 -4.33 21.50 -19.64
N GLU A 518 -4.80 20.73 -20.62
CA GLU A 518 -6.16 20.17 -20.65
C GLU A 518 -6.44 19.34 -19.39
N GLY A 519 -7.49 19.70 -18.63
CA GLY A 519 -7.88 19.02 -17.39
C GLY A 519 -7.04 19.35 -16.15
N LEU A 520 -5.98 20.18 -16.26
CA LEU A 520 -5.23 20.62 -15.09
C LEU A 520 -5.98 21.75 -14.36
N THR A 521 -6.66 21.41 -13.26
CA THR A 521 -7.34 22.38 -12.41
C THR A 521 -6.35 23.11 -11.47
N PRO A 522 -6.68 24.32 -10.98
CA PRO A 522 -5.84 25.03 -10.01
C PRO A 522 -5.57 24.23 -8.74
N ILE A 523 -6.59 23.51 -8.24
CA ILE A 523 -6.45 22.63 -7.06
C ILE A 523 -5.51 21.45 -7.34
N LEU A 524 -5.60 20.80 -8.49
CA LEU A 524 -4.72 19.69 -8.85
C LEU A 524 -3.26 20.16 -9.01
N GLN A 525 -3.06 21.36 -9.56
CA GLN A 525 -1.74 21.99 -9.61
C GLN A 525 -1.19 22.27 -8.19
N ALA A 526 -2.01 22.82 -7.28
CA ALA A 526 -1.62 23.09 -5.90
C ALA A 526 -1.26 21.80 -5.12
N ILE A 527 -2.07 20.74 -5.26
CA ILE A 527 -1.82 19.43 -4.65
C ILE A 527 -0.49 18.84 -5.16
N ARG A 528 -0.23 18.91 -6.48
CA ARG A 528 1.03 18.45 -7.07
C ARG A 528 2.23 19.21 -6.52
N MET A 529 2.16 20.54 -6.47
CA MET A 529 3.24 21.38 -5.91
C MET A 529 3.52 21.03 -4.44
N PHE A 530 2.48 20.90 -3.62
CA PHE A 530 2.60 20.49 -2.22
C PHE A 530 3.26 19.11 -2.05
N ALA A 531 2.85 18.12 -2.84
CA ALA A 531 3.45 16.79 -2.83
C ALA A 531 4.92 16.82 -3.30
N ASP A 532 5.27 17.64 -4.30
CA ASP A 532 6.62 17.78 -4.83
C ASP A 532 7.56 18.49 -3.84
N GLU A 533 7.08 19.53 -3.16
CA GLU A 533 7.80 20.25 -2.10
C GLU A 533 8.08 19.33 -0.90
N ARG A 534 7.08 18.56 -0.47
CA ARG A 534 7.24 17.57 0.62
C ARG A 534 8.23 16.45 0.28
N ASN A 535 8.10 15.84 -0.89
CA ASN A 535 9.07 14.84 -1.37
C ASN A 535 10.50 15.43 -1.38
N THR A 536 10.66 16.66 -1.84
CA THR A 536 11.96 17.35 -1.87
C THR A 536 12.51 17.60 -0.46
N ALA A 537 11.68 18.03 0.49
CA ALA A 537 12.07 18.24 1.87
C ALA A 537 12.47 16.92 2.57
N ALA A 538 11.69 15.85 2.37
CA ALA A 538 11.94 14.53 2.95
C ALA A 538 13.26 13.91 2.43
N VAL A 539 13.60 14.12 1.15
CA VAL A 539 14.91 13.77 0.55
C VAL A 539 16.09 14.54 1.17
N ASN A 540 15.87 15.65 1.87
CA ASN A 540 16.93 16.35 2.60
C ASN A 540 17.02 15.93 4.07
N ALA A 541 15.91 15.52 4.69
CA ALA A 541 15.87 15.12 6.10
C ALA A 541 16.34 13.68 6.35
N GLN A 542 15.75 12.68 5.67
CA GLN A 542 15.82 11.28 6.12
C GLN A 542 16.95 10.44 5.48
N HIS A 543 18.21 10.79 5.76
CA HIS A 543 19.39 10.20 5.11
C HIS A 543 19.47 8.66 5.11
N GLU A 544 18.89 7.97 6.11
CA GLU A 544 18.85 6.50 6.17
C GLU A 544 17.73 5.88 5.31
N ASN A 545 16.48 6.32 5.45
CA ASN A 545 15.37 5.88 4.59
C ASN A 545 15.64 6.20 3.10
N ILE A 546 16.38 7.28 2.81
CA ILE A 546 16.82 7.64 1.46
C ILE A 546 17.70 6.55 0.81
N ARG A 547 18.45 5.74 1.58
CA ARG A 547 19.21 4.63 1.00
C ARG A 547 18.29 3.54 0.44
N GLU A 548 17.18 3.30 1.11
CA GLU A 548 16.15 2.35 0.68
C GLU A 548 15.38 2.91 -0.53
N VAL A 549 14.96 4.17 -0.46
CA VAL A 549 14.23 4.87 -1.53
C VAL A 549 15.08 5.08 -2.79
N ARG A 550 16.39 5.29 -2.66
CA ARG A 550 17.31 5.29 -3.81
C ARG A 550 17.48 3.91 -4.43
N HIS A 551 17.45 2.83 -3.64
CA HIS A 551 17.50 1.47 -4.17
C HIS A 551 16.19 1.09 -4.90
N LEU A 552 15.03 1.48 -4.34
CA LEU A 552 13.72 1.46 -5.00
C LEU A 552 13.78 2.08 -6.41
N PHE A 553 14.14 3.37 -6.50
CA PHE A 553 14.18 4.07 -7.78
C PHE A 553 15.29 3.57 -8.72
N ALA A 554 16.48 3.23 -8.21
CA ALA A 554 17.57 2.68 -9.02
C ALA A 554 17.25 1.27 -9.55
N LYS A 555 16.44 0.46 -8.83
CA LYS A 555 16.01 -0.85 -9.31
C LYS A 555 14.91 -0.74 -10.36
N MET A 556 13.97 0.20 -10.19
CA MET A 556 13.02 0.56 -11.27
C MET A 556 13.77 1.05 -12.52
N GLU A 557 14.74 1.94 -12.34
CA GLU A 557 15.57 2.50 -13.42
C GLU A 557 16.43 1.42 -14.10
N ALA A 558 17.05 0.51 -13.34
CA ALA A 558 17.84 -0.59 -13.91
C ALA A 558 16.98 -1.60 -14.68
N ALA A 559 15.79 -1.95 -14.15
CA ALA A 559 14.83 -2.77 -14.88
C ALA A 559 14.39 -2.05 -16.18
N GLU A 560 14.05 -0.77 -16.11
CA GLU A 560 13.65 0.03 -17.27
C GLU A 560 14.79 0.15 -18.30
N GLN A 561 16.04 0.39 -17.88
CA GLN A 561 17.21 0.45 -18.76
C GLN A 561 17.50 -0.90 -19.45
N ALA A 562 17.38 -2.03 -18.74
CA ALA A 562 17.53 -3.35 -19.35
C ALA A 562 16.47 -3.60 -20.43
N LEU A 563 15.22 -3.18 -20.19
CA LEU A 563 14.12 -3.26 -21.15
C LEU A 563 14.31 -2.33 -22.35
N MET A 564 14.80 -1.10 -22.13
CA MET A 564 15.17 -0.17 -23.21
C MET A 564 16.29 -0.72 -24.10
N GLN A 565 17.29 -1.37 -23.50
CA GLN A 565 18.41 -1.98 -24.24
C GLN A 565 17.94 -3.15 -25.11
N ALA A 566 17.06 -4.01 -24.59
CA ALA A 566 16.42 -5.06 -25.38
C ALA A 566 15.62 -4.50 -26.57
N GLN A 567 14.84 -3.42 -26.37
CA GLN A 567 14.06 -2.77 -27.43
C GLN A 567 14.92 -2.07 -28.50
N THR A 568 16.10 -1.55 -28.13
CA THR A 568 16.99 -0.83 -29.07
C THR A 568 17.90 -1.75 -29.87
N GLN A 569 18.20 -2.96 -29.40
CA GLN A 569 18.96 -3.94 -30.19
C GLN A 569 18.16 -4.48 -31.39
N ASP A 570 16.87 -4.77 -31.23
CA ASP A 570 16.00 -5.19 -32.35
C ASP A 570 15.71 -4.04 -33.35
N GLY A 571 15.80 -2.78 -32.92
CA GLY A 571 15.61 -1.60 -33.77
C GLY A 571 16.61 -1.44 -34.91
N ASN A 572 17.74 -2.16 -34.87
CA ASN A 572 18.77 -2.16 -35.93
C ASN A 572 18.65 -3.37 -36.91
N ILE A 573 17.66 -4.25 -36.75
CA ILE A 573 17.48 -5.44 -37.61
C ILE A 573 16.04 -5.53 -38.18
N VAL A 574 15.43 -4.38 -38.51
CA VAL A 574 14.24 -4.34 -39.40
C VAL A 574 14.38 -3.22 -40.44
N THR A 575 15.42 -3.33 -41.28
CA THR A 575 15.43 -2.71 -42.61
C THR A 575 15.88 -3.71 -43.66
N MET A 576 15.03 -4.71 -43.95
CA MET A 576 14.99 -5.37 -45.26
C MET A 576 13.55 -5.82 -45.58
N ASN A 577 13.00 -5.16 -46.62
CA ASN A 577 11.71 -5.36 -47.28
C ASN A 577 10.45 -4.93 -46.51
#